data_AF-A0A8T4JL21-F1
#
_entry.id   AF-A0A8T4JL21-F1
#
_cell.length_a   1.000
_cell.length_b   1.000
_cell.length_c   1.000
_cell.angle_alpha   90.00
_cell.angle_beta   90.00
_cell.angle_gamma   90.00
#
_symmetry.space_group_name_H-M   'P 1'
#
loop_
_entity.id
_entity.type
_entity.pdbx_description
1 polymer ?
#
loop_
_entity_poly.entity_id
_entity_poly.type
_entity_poly.pdbx_seq_one_letter_code
_entity_poly.pdbx_strand_id
1 'polypeptide(L)'
;MDEIIKSEVWKVLSVGLFLFVSIFLVLPYLVQVSTFFHEKGHMKGLSKYGVKNSYRLDLVSTIPNFFNPKVEQLGVTRFNLADYKRLDKYQRADINIAGIVSDLKFLFLIGVYLALVNVYTYYKVRFKQNYNLSWVLATNWMLFMWLLALVQITVSNITYGGGDIYQLVRFLRV
;
A
#
# COMPACT_ATOMS: atom_id res chain seq x y z
N MET A 1 -23.83 22.27 -31.10
CA MET A 1 -22.73 22.38 -30.12
C MET A 1 -21.43 22.31 -30.88
N ASP A 2 -20.62 23.35 -30.78
CA ASP A 2 -19.35 23.51 -31.51
C ASP A 2 -18.42 22.31 -31.28
N GLU A 3 -17.67 21.89 -32.30
CA GLU A 3 -16.74 20.75 -32.19
C GLU A 3 -15.64 20.99 -31.15
N ILE A 4 -15.23 22.24 -30.98
CA ILE A 4 -14.27 22.67 -29.95
C ILE A 4 -14.87 22.43 -28.56
N ILE A 5 -16.12 22.85 -28.34
CA ILE A 5 -16.82 22.65 -27.06
C ILE A 5 -16.99 21.15 -26.77
N LYS A 6 -17.35 20.35 -27.78
CA LYS A 6 -17.43 18.89 -27.64
C LYS A 6 -16.09 18.27 -27.22
N SER A 7 -14.99 18.68 -27.85
CA SER A 7 -13.65 18.20 -27.53
C SER A 7 -13.25 18.54 -26.09
N GLU A 8 -13.45 19.78 -25.65
CA GLU A 8 -13.10 20.19 -24.29
C GLU A 8 -13.95 19.49 -23.23
N VAL A 9 -15.26 19.36 -23.46
CA VAL A 9 -16.16 18.59 -22.58
C VAL A 9 -15.69 17.14 -22.49
N TRP A 10 -15.30 16.52 -23.61
CA TRP A 10 -14.83 15.15 -23.60
C TRP A 10 -13.51 14.96 -22.85
N LYS A 11 -12.58 15.91 -22.94
CA LYS A 11 -11.33 15.90 -22.15
C LYS A 11 -11.63 15.94 -20.66
N VAL A 12 -12.49 16.87 -20.22
CA VAL A 12 -12.88 17.00 -18.81
C VAL A 12 -13.56 15.71 -18.31
N LEU A 13 -14.50 15.16 -19.08
CA LEU A 13 -15.15 13.90 -18.75
C LEU A 13 -14.17 12.73 -18.68
N SER A 14 -13.22 12.65 -19.62
CA SER A 14 -12.21 11.58 -19.65
C SER A 14 -11.29 11.65 -18.43
N VAL A 15 -10.84 12.84 -18.05
CA VAL A 15 -10.03 13.06 -16.84
C VAL A 15 -10.84 12.76 -15.58
N GLY A 16 -12.08 13.25 -15.50
CA GLY A 16 -12.98 12.98 -14.37
C GLY A 16 -13.26 11.49 -14.19
N LEU A 17 -13.53 10.78 -15.28
CA LEU A 17 -13.74 9.33 -15.27
C LEU A 17 -12.46 8.58 -14.86
N PHE A 18 -11.30 8.99 -15.37
CA PHE A 18 -10.02 8.43 -14.96
C PHE A 18 -9.79 8.60 -13.45
N LEU A 19 -10.02 9.80 -12.90
CA LEU A 19 -9.88 10.06 -11.47
C LEU A 19 -10.88 9.24 -10.66
N PHE A 20 -12.12 9.14 -11.11
CA PHE A 20 -13.13 8.31 -10.46
C PHE A 20 -12.73 6.84 -10.42
N VAL A 21 -12.37 6.25 -11.56
CA VAL A 21 -11.96 4.84 -11.65
C VAL A 21 -10.68 4.60 -10.84
N SER A 22 -9.69 5.49 -10.94
CA SER A 22 -8.43 5.33 -10.21
C SER A 22 -8.64 5.37 -8.69
N ILE A 23 -9.42 6.31 -8.17
CA ILE A 23 -9.64 6.48 -6.72
C ILE A 23 -10.56 5.40 -6.17
N PHE A 24 -11.69 5.11 -6.83
CA PHE A 24 -12.73 4.26 -6.27
C PHE A 24 -12.57 2.77 -6.58
N LEU A 25 -11.85 2.42 -7.65
CA LEU A 25 -11.70 1.04 -8.07
C LEU A 25 -10.25 0.58 -7.99
N VAL A 26 -9.30 1.34 -8.53
CA VAL A 26 -7.91 0.84 -8.66
C VAL A 26 -7.13 0.97 -7.35
N LEU A 27 -7.16 2.14 -6.71
CA LEU A 27 -6.39 2.43 -5.50
C LEU A 27 -6.71 1.47 -4.33
N PRO A 28 -7.97 1.10 -4.05
CA PRO A 28 -8.30 0.10 -3.01
C PRO A 28 -7.57 -1.23 -3.22
N TYR A 29 -7.54 -1.73 -4.45
CA TYR A 29 -6.85 -3.00 -4.76
C TYR A 29 -5.33 -2.87 -4.68
N LEU A 30 -4.75 -1.74 -5.08
CA LEU A 30 -3.30 -1.51 -4.90
C LEU A 30 -2.92 -1.54 -3.43
N VAL A 31 -3.71 -0.90 -2.58
CA VAL A 31 -3.50 -0.93 -1.13
C VAL A 31 -3.64 -2.34 -0.57
N GLN A 32 -4.65 -3.10 -1.02
CA GLN A 32 -4.83 -4.49 -0.64
C GLN A 32 -3.65 -5.39 -1.03
N VAL A 33 -3.02 -5.13 -2.19
CA VAL A 33 -1.80 -5.83 -2.60
C VAL A 33 -0.67 -5.56 -1.59
N SER A 34 -0.46 -4.32 -1.18
CA SER A 34 0.54 -4.01 -0.15
C SER A 34 0.24 -4.69 1.18
N THR A 35 -1.01 -4.64 1.64
CA THR A 35 -1.45 -5.33 2.86
C THR A 35 -1.20 -6.84 2.77
N PHE A 36 -1.45 -7.47 1.62
CA PHE A 36 -1.14 -8.89 1.43
C PHE A 36 0.34 -9.20 1.63
N PHE A 37 1.24 -8.36 1.10
CA PHE A 37 2.68 -8.56 1.27
C PHE A 37 3.15 -8.29 2.70
N HIS A 38 2.58 -7.27 3.35
CA HIS A 38 2.80 -6.96 4.75
C HIS A 38 2.48 -8.17 5.64
N GLU A 39 1.27 -8.75 5.48
CA GLU A 39 0.83 -9.92 6.23
C GLU A 39 1.65 -11.17 5.91
N LYS A 40 2.04 -11.36 4.65
CA LYS A 40 3.00 -12.42 4.30
C LYS A 40 4.35 -12.25 4.99
N GLY A 41 4.78 -11.02 5.27
CA GLY A 41 5.95 -10.72 6.09
C GLY A 41 5.81 -11.33 7.49
N HIS A 42 4.71 -11.05 8.18
CA HIS A 42 4.40 -11.63 9.49
C HIS A 42 4.28 -13.14 9.45
N MET A 43 3.56 -13.70 8.46
CA MET A 43 3.42 -15.15 8.29
C MET A 43 4.77 -15.84 8.13
N LYS A 44 5.69 -15.24 7.37
CA LYS A 44 7.04 -15.78 7.19
C LYS A 44 7.83 -15.74 8.50
N GLY A 45 7.72 -14.64 9.25
CA GLY A 45 8.31 -14.53 10.60
C GLY A 45 7.75 -15.59 11.56
N LEU A 46 6.42 -15.73 11.63
CA LEU A 46 5.75 -16.71 12.48
C LEU A 46 6.15 -18.16 12.11
N SER A 47 6.19 -18.46 10.81
CA SER A 47 6.56 -19.78 10.31
C SER A 47 8.01 -20.13 10.60
N LYS A 48 8.92 -19.15 10.58
CA LYS A 48 10.34 -19.33 10.95
C LYS A 48 10.51 -19.82 12.38
N TYR A 49 9.59 -19.45 13.28
CA TYR A 49 9.60 -19.86 14.69
C TYR A 49 8.59 -20.97 15.01
N GLY A 50 8.04 -21.66 13.99
CA GLY A 50 7.13 -22.78 14.18
C GLY A 50 5.71 -22.41 14.66
N VAL A 51 5.35 -21.13 14.62
CA VAL A 51 4.00 -20.68 15.02
C VAL A 51 3.03 -20.89 13.85
N LYS A 52 2.04 -21.76 14.05
CA LYS A 52 0.97 -21.99 13.06
C LYS A 52 0.22 -20.68 12.80
N ASN A 53 0.09 -20.34 11.52
CA ASN A 53 -0.51 -19.10 11.07
C ASN A 53 -1.31 -19.31 9.77
N SER A 54 -2.26 -18.40 9.51
CA SER A 54 -3.06 -18.38 8.30
C SER A 54 -3.51 -16.96 7.98
N TYR A 55 -3.50 -16.60 6.70
CA TYR A 55 -4.04 -15.35 6.19
C TYR A 55 -4.94 -15.63 4.99
N ARG A 56 -6.06 -14.92 4.89
CA ARG A 56 -6.96 -15.00 3.73
C ARG A 56 -7.17 -13.60 3.18
N LEU A 57 -6.80 -13.44 1.91
CA LEU A 57 -7.09 -12.23 1.15
C LEU A 57 -8.60 -12.16 0.88
N ASP A 58 -9.22 -11.03 1.19
CA ASP A 58 -10.62 -10.76 0.85
C ASP A 58 -10.71 -9.60 -0.15
N LEU A 59 -10.83 -9.96 -1.43
CA LEU A 59 -10.98 -9.01 -2.52
C LEU A 59 -12.39 -8.39 -2.57
N VAL A 60 -13.41 -9.09 -2.06
CA VAL A 60 -14.81 -8.65 -2.18
C VAL A 60 -15.07 -7.48 -1.23
N SER A 61 -14.54 -7.54 -0.01
CA SER A 61 -14.67 -6.45 0.96
C SER A 61 -13.61 -5.36 0.83
N THR A 62 -12.69 -5.45 -0.14
CA THR A 62 -11.58 -4.50 -0.31
C THR A 62 -12.06 -3.06 -0.49
N ILE A 63 -12.99 -2.80 -1.41
CA ILE A 63 -13.48 -1.43 -1.68
C ILE A 63 -14.25 -0.86 -0.47
N PRO A 64 -15.24 -1.57 0.12
CA PRO A 64 -15.91 -1.09 1.33
C PRO A 64 -14.97 -0.81 2.49
N ASN A 65 -14.00 -1.70 2.75
CA ASN A 65 -13.04 -1.56 3.85
C ASN A 65 -12.01 -0.45 3.59
N PHE A 66 -11.72 -0.13 2.34
CA PHE A 66 -10.83 0.98 1.99
C PHE A 66 -11.44 2.33 2.37
N PHE A 67 -12.73 2.55 2.05
CA PHE A 67 -13.42 3.80 2.36
C PHE A 67 -13.97 3.87 3.79
N ASN A 68 -14.23 2.72 4.42
CA ASN A 68 -14.69 2.62 5.79
C ASN A 68 -13.92 1.53 6.56
N PRO A 69 -12.67 1.82 6.97
CA PRO A 69 -11.81 0.83 7.58
C PRO A 69 -12.33 0.40 8.95
N LYS A 70 -12.70 -0.87 9.07
CA LYS A 70 -12.88 -1.52 10.37
C LYS A 70 -11.50 -1.84 10.92
N VAL A 71 -10.97 -0.96 11.76
CA VAL A 71 -9.60 -1.03 12.33
C VAL A 71 -9.31 -2.39 13.00
N GLU A 72 -10.33 -3.08 13.49
CA GLU A 72 -10.21 -4.42 14.11
C GLU A 72 -10.06 -5.59 13.13
N GLN A 73 -10.28 -5.37 11.82
CA GLN A 73 -10.38 -6.44 10.80
C GLN A 73 -9.43 -6.27 9.60
N LEU A 74 -8.67 -5.18 9.54
CA LEU A 74 -7.73 -4.98 8.45
C LEU A 74 -6.54 -5.94 8.61
N GLY A 75 -6.37 -6.84 7.64
CA GLY A 75 -5.12 -7.59 7.45
C GLY A 75 -4.83 -8.71 8.44
N VAL A 76 -5.44 -8.78 9.62
CA VAL A 76 -4.91 -9.59 10.73
C VAL A 76 -4.57 -11.05 10.37
N THR A 77 -3.26 -11.35 10.25
CA THR A 77 -2.77 -12.72 10.24
C THR A 77 -3.29 -13.45 11.48
N ARG A 78 -4.02 -14.55 11.30
CA ARG A 78 -4.47 -15.39 12.41
C ARG A 78 -3.34 -16.32 12.81
N PHE A 79 -3.00 -16.37 14.09
CA PHE A 79 -1.94 -17.24 14.60
C PHE A 79 -2.28 -17.80 15.98
N ASN A 80 -1.60 -18.89 16.37
CA ASN A 80 -1.76 -19.46 17.69
C ASN A 80 -1.11 -18.58 18.77
N LEU A 81 -1.93 -17.95 19.61
CA LEU A 81 -1.49 -17.07 20.68
C LEU A 81 -0.62 -17.79 21.73
N ALA A 82 -0.88 -19.08 21.99
CA ALA A 82 -0.13 -19.85 22.97
C ALA A 82 1.31 -20.09 22.50
N ASP A 83 1.48 -20.40 21.21
CA ASP A 83 2.80 -20.59 20.60
C ASP A 83 3.55 -19.25 20.49
N TYR A 84 2.84 -18.18 20.12
CA TYR A 84 3.41 -16.83 20.05
C TYR A 84 3.91 -16.31 21.41
N LYS A 85 3.18 -16.57 22.50
CA LYS A 85 3.59 -16.17 23.86
C LYS A 85 4.81 -16.93 24.38
N ARG A 86 5.15 -18.09 23.79
CA ARG A 86 6.35 -18.86 24.14
C ARG A 86 7.62 -18.29 23.50
N LEU A 87 7.48 -17.39 22.52
CA LEU A 87 8.60 -16.77 21.84
C LEU A 87 9.29 -15.75 22.74
N ASP A 88 10.62 -15.68 22.61
CA ASP A 88 11.39 -14.65 23.30
C ASP A 88 11.11 -13.25 22.72
N LYS A 89 11.66 -12.23 23.38
CA LYS A 89 11.45 -10.83 23.01
C LYS A 89 12.01 -10.45 21.63
N TYR A 90 13.12 -11.06 21.22
CA TYR A 90 13.76 -10.80 19.93
C TYR A 90 13.04 -11.50 18.79
N GLN A 91 12.52 -12.70 19.03
CA GLN A 91 11.70 -13.44 18.07
C GLN A 91 10.39 -12.73 17.78
N ARG A 92 9.72 -12.20 18.81
CA ARG A 92 8.51 -11.37 18.66
C ARG A 92 8.82 -10.06 17.92
N ALA A 93 9.97 -9.44 18.20
CA ALA A 93 10.43 -8.26 17.46
C ALA A 93 10.64 -8.56 15.97
N ASP A 94 11.31 -9.66 15.63
CA ASP A 94 11.54 -10.07 14.23
C ASP A 94 10.22 -10.25 13.47
N ILE A 95 9.21 -10.88 14.10
CA ILE A 95 7.88 -11.06 13.52
C ILE A 95 7.20 -9.71 13.25
N ASN A 96 7.14 -8.82 14.24
CA ASN A 96 6.47 -7.52 14.10
C ASN A 96 7.18 -6.59 13.12
N ILE A 97 8.51 -6.64 13.07
CA ILE A 97 9.31 -5.84 12.13
C ILE A 97 9.16 -6.35 10.68
N ALA A 98 8.90 -7.64 10.47
CA ALA A 98 8.81 -8.21 9.12
C ALA A 98 7.72 -7.58 8.24
N GLY A 99 6.57 -7.22 8.82
CA GLY A 99 5.50 -6.48 8.12
C GLY A 99 5.97 -5.09 7.70
N ILE A 100 6.50 -4.30 8.63
CA ILE A 100 7.04 -2.96 8.38
C ILE A 100 8.15 -2.96 7.32
N VAL A 101 9.06 -3.95 7.37
CA VAL A 101 10.13 -4.09 6.36
C VAL A 101 9.56 -4.34 4.97
N SER A 102 8.43 -5.03 4.86
CA SER A 102 7.73 -5.19 3.58
C SER A 102 7.22 -3.85 3.07
N ASP A 103 6.57 -3.05 3.91
CA ASP A 103 6.05 -1.73 3.52
C ASP A 103 7.17 -0.79 3.08
N LEU A 104 8.29 -0.76 3.81
CA LEU A 104 9.47 0.03 3.46
C LEU A 104 10.05 -0.34 2.09
N LYS A 105 10.04 -1.63 1.73
CA LYS A 105 10.48 -2.08 0.39
C LYS A 105 9.55 -1.57 -0.71
N PHE A 106 8.24 -1.59 -0.48
CA PHE A 106 7.28 -1.02 -1.43
C PHE A 106 7.47 0.48 -1.61
N LEU A 107 7.59 1.23 -0.50
CA LEU A 107 7.87 2.67 -0.52
C LEU A 107 9.15 2.98 -1.29
N PHE A 108 10.22 2.21 -1.05
CA PHE A 108 11.49 2.38 -1.74
C PHE A 108 11.37 2.12 -3.25
N LEU A 109 10.75 1.01 -3.66
CA LEU A 109 10.58 0.68 -5.07
C LEU A 109 9.74 1.71 -5.83
N ILE A 110 8.64 2.16 -5.22
CA ILE A 110 7.78 3.21 -5.81
C ILE A 110 8.57 4.51 -5.92
N GLY A 111 9.32 4.90 -4.88
CA GLY A 111 10.16 6.10 -4.89
C GLY A 111 11.22 6.08 -5.99
N VAL A 112 11.96 4.97 -6.12
CA VAL A 112 12.97 4.81 -7.19
C VAL A 112 12.32 4.89 -8.57
N TYR A 113 11.19 4.21 -8.77
CA TYR A 113 10.47 4.27 -10.04
C TYR A 113 10.06 5.70 -10.39
N LEU A 114 9.44 6.42 -9.44
CA LEU A 114 9.01 7.80 -9.64
C LEU A 114 10.21 8.70 -9.97
N ALA A 115 11.35 8.55 -9.28
CA ALA A 115 12.55 9.33 -9.56
C ALA A 115 13.04 9.10 -11.01
N LEU A 116 13.19 7.83 -11.43
CA LEU A 116 13.68 7.48 -12.76
C LEU A 116 12.73 7.95 -13.87
N VAL A 117 11.42 7.74 -13.70
CA VAL A 117 10.42 8.15 -14.69
C VAL A 117 10.35 9.67 -14.82
N ASN A 118 10.42 10.42 -13.72
CA ASN A 118 10.41 11.88 -13.79
C ASN A 118 11.68 12.43 -14.45
N VAL A 119 12.86 11.86 -14.15
CA VAL A 119 14.12 12.21 -14.84
C VAL A 119 14.02 11.90 -16.34
N TYR A 120 13.58 10.70 -16.70
CA TYR A 120 13.39 10.31 -18.10
C TYR A 120 12.42 11.25 -18.83
N THR A 121 11.32 11.60 -18.17
CA THR A 121 10.31 12.50 -18.73
C THR A 121 10.85 13.91 -18.94
N TYR A 122 11.60 14.45 -17.96
CA TYR A 122 12.28 15.74 -18.09
C TYR A 122 13.18 15.79 -19.32
N TYR A 123 14.06 14.78 -19.48
CA TYR A 123 14.94 14.69 -20.64
C TYR A 123 14.13 14.52 -21.94
N LYS A 124 13.10 13.68 -21.94
CA LYS A 124 12.27 13.49 -23.14
C LYS A 124 11.55 14.75 -23.57
N VAL A 125 10.96 15.51 -22.66
CA VAL A 125 10.31 16.79 -22.98
C VAL A 125 11.33 17.81 -23.49
N ARG A 126 12.50 17.88 -22.85
CA ARG A 126 13.56 18.82 -23.25
C ARG A 126 14.08 18.57 -24.66
N PHE A 127 14.22 17.30 -25.07
CA PHE A 127 14.84 16.90 -26.33
C PHE A 127 13.85 16.47 -27.43
N LYS A 128 12.62 16.06 -27.09
CA LYS A 128 11.56 15.65 -28.01
C LYS A 128 10.25 16.35 -27.62
N GLN A 129 9.99 17.51 -28.23
CA GLN A 129 8.89 18.42 -27.86
C GLN A 129 7.46 17.87 -28.11
N ASN A 130 7.30 16.83 -28.93
CA ASN A 130 5.98 16.24 -29.27
C ASN A 130 5.84 14.82 -28.72
N TYR A 131 5.63 14.69 -27.41
CA TYR A 131 5.34 13.40 -26.79
C TYR A 131 4.03 13.45 -26.01
N ASN A 132 3.18 12.44 -26.21
CA ASN A 132 1.96 12.30 -25.42
C ASN A 132 2.33 11.78 -24.01
N LEU A 133 2.22 12.66 -23.02
CA LEU A 133 2.57 12.38 -21.62
C LEU A 133 1.42 11.78 -20.79
N SER A 134 0.22 11.63 -21.36
CA SER A 134 -0.97 11.23 -20.60
C SER A 134 -0.78 9.92 -19.83
N TRP A 135 -0.13 8.92 -20.44
CA TRP A 135 0.16 7.65 -19.76
C TRP A 135 1.21 7.76 -18.65
N VAL A 136 2.20 8.62 -18.82
CA VAL A 136 3.22 8.89 -17.80
C VAL A 136 2.58 9.58 -16.61
N LEU A 137 1.74 10.60 -16.86
CA LEU A 137 1.01 11.31 -15.82
C LEU A 137 0.02 10.41 -15.09
N ALA A 138 -0.73 9.58 -15.82
CA ALA A 138 -1.64 8.61 -15.23
C ALA A 138 -0.91 7.59 -14.33
N THR A 139 0.23 7.07 -14.78
CA THR A 139 1.05 6.13 -13.99
C THR A 139 1.64 6.81 -12.75
N ASN A 140 2.19 8.03 -12.90
CA ASN A 140 2.71 8.82 -11.79
C ASN A 140 1.62 9.13 -10.76
N TRP A 141 0.41 9.49 -11.20
CA TRP A 141 -0.74 9.69 -10.32
C TRP A 141 -1.03 8.43 -9.51
N MET A 142 -1.17 7.27 -10.16
CA MET A 142 -1.46 6.00 -9.49
C MET A 142 -0.41 5.65 -8.45
N LEU A 143 0.87 5.74 -8.82
CA LEU A 143 1.98 5.40 -7.94
C LEU A 143 2.14 6.39 -6.78
N PHE A 144 1.92 7.68 -7.03
CA PHE A 144 1.97 8.69 -5.98
C PHE A 144 0.83 8.51 -4.98
N MET A 145 -0.39 8.27 -5.44
CA MET A 145 -1.52 7.99 -4.56
C MET A 145 -1.33 6.72 -3.75
N TRP A 146 -0.77 5.67 -4.37
CA TRP A 146 -0.42 4.43 -3.67
C TRP A 146 0.68 4.65 -2.63
N LEU A 147 1.71 5.45 -2.95
CA LEU A 147 2.76 5.85 -2.02
C LEU A 147 2.18 6.57 -0.80
N LEU A 148 1.29 7.55 -1.01
CA LEU A 148 0.64 8.28 0.09
C LEU A 148 -0.16 7.35 1.00
N ALA A 149 -0.95 6.45 0.42
CA ALA A 149 -1.70 5.47 1.19
C ALA A 149 -0.78 4.55 2.00
N LEU A 150 0.31 4.07 1.40
CA LEU A 150 1.31 3.24 2.08
C LEU A 150 2.00 3.97 3.23
N VAL A 151 2.35 5.25 3.06
CA VAL A 151 2.92 6.06 4.14
C VAL A 151 1.92 6.17 5.29
N GLN A 152 0.66 6.46 5.01
CA GLN A 152 -0.38 6.55 6.05
C GLN A 152 -0.56 5.23 6.81
N ILE A 153 -0.61 4.10 6.10
CA ILE A 153 -0.73 2.76 6.71
C ILE A 153 0.50 2.45 7.57
N THR A 154 1.70 2.69 7.04
CA THR A 154 2.96 2.44 7.76
C THR A 154 3.03 3.28 9.04
N VAL A 155 2.68 4.57 8.94
CA VAL A 155 2.62 5.46 10.11
C VAL A 155 1.59 4.95 11.11
N SER A 156 0.43 4.47 10.66
CA SER A 156 -0.58 3.87 11.54
C SER A 156 -0.04 2.64 12.28
N ASN A 157 0.63 1.72 11.57
CA ASN A 157 1.27 0.54 12.16
C ASN A 157 2.38 0.87 13.17
N ILE A 158 3.04 2.02 13.02
CA ILE A 158 4.06 2.48 13.97
C ILE A 158 3.44 3.19 15.18
N THR A 159 2.36 3.96 14.99
CA THR A 159 1.89 4.94 15.99
C THR A 159 0.63 4.54 16.75
N TYR A 160 -0.25 3.72 16.18
CA TYR A 160 -1.52 3.35 16.83
C TYR A 160 -1.37 2.23 17.85
N GLY A 161 -2.24 2.22 18.87
CA GLY A 161 -2.23 1.22 19.93
C GLY A 161 -2.43 -0.24 19.48
N GLY A 162 -2.97 -0.44 18.27
CA GLY A 162 -3.10 -1.74 17.63
C GLY A 162 -1.95 -2.11 16.68
N GLY A 163 -1.04 -1.16 16.40
CA GLY A 163 0.03 -1.30 15.41
C GLY A 163 1.21 -2.13 15.90
N ASP A 164 2.00 -2.63 14.95
CA ASP A 164 3.13 -3.54 15.14
C ASP A 164 4.14 -3.06 16.19
N ILE A 165 4.51 -1.77 16.16
CA ILE A 165 5.50 -1.20 17.09
C ILE A 165 4.91 -1.02 18.49
N TYR A 166 3.67 -0.56 18.60
CA TYR A 166 3.03 -0.41 19.91
C TYR A 166 2.83 -1.77 20.59
N GLN A 167 2.37 -2.77 19.83
CA GLN A 167 2.27 -4.15 20.32
C GLN A 167 3.65 -4.66 20.76
N LEU A 168 4.69 -4.41 19.97
CA LEU A 168 6.06 -4.77 20.32
C LEU A 168 6.51 -4.12 21.64
N VAL A 169 6.36 -2.80 21.79
CA VAL A 169 6.73 -2.06 23.00
C VAL A 169 5.94 -2.59 24.21
N ARG A 170 4.65 -2.85 24.05
CA ARG A 170 3.81 -3.43 25.11
C ARG A 170 4.30 -4.80 25.56
N PHE A 171 4.73 -5.65 24.63
CA PHE A 171 5.26 -6.98 24.93
C PHE A 171 6.72 -6.99 25.41
N LEU A 172 7.49 -5.94 25.12
CA LEU A 172 8.86 -5.77 25.62
C LEU A 172 8.92 -5.21 27.05
N ARG A 173 7.86 -4.54 27.50
CA ARG A 173 7.75 -3.96 28.85
C ARG A 173 7.36 -4.98 29.93
N VAL A 174 6.93 -6.19 29.51
CA VAL A 174 6.55 -7.33 30.35
C VAL A 174 7.62 -8.40 30.20
#